data_AF-A0A3D1WUJ8-F1
#
_entry.id   AF-A0A3D1WUJ8-F1
#
_cell.length_a   1.000
_cell.length_b   1.000
_cell.length_c   1.000
_cell.angle_alpha   90.00
_cell.angle_beta   90.00
_cell.angle_gamma   90.00
#
_symmetry.space_group_name_H-M   'P 1'
#
loop_
_entity.id
_entity.type
_entity.pdbx_description
1 polymer ?
#
loop_
_entity_poly.entity_id
_entity_poly.type
_entity_poly.pdbx_seq_one_letter_code
_entity_poly.pdbx_strand_id
1 'polypeptide(L)' 'MLKDFQPVDYFWKNEANLKIGTYLRDYRPYMIRESITYPEIFFMMVKGNRRHLLVVDESGEMIGVINPNEIINKMLRP' A
#
# COMPACT_ATOMS: atom_id res chain seq x y z
N MET A 1 18.01 30.60 9.03
CA MET A 1 18.16 31.09 7.64
C MET A 1 18.30 29.89 6.72
N LEU A 2 17.47 29.79 5.69
CA LEU A 2 17.48 28.72 4.68
C LEU A 2 18.40 29.02 3.47
N LYS A 3 19.14 30.13 3.49
CA LYS A 3 19.81 30.67 2.29
C LYS A 3 20.98 29.81 1.78
N ASP A 4 21.54 28.94 2.62
CA ASP A 4 22.71 28.11 2.25
C ASP A 4 22.39 26.60 2.19
N PHE A 5 21.14 26.20 2.41
CA PHE A 5 20.77 24.80 2.27
C PHE A 5 20.62 24.47 0.78
N GLN A 6 21.42 23.53 0.30
CA GLN A 6 21.36 22.98 -1.07
C GLN A 6 20.70 21.58 -1.00
N PRO A 7 19.37 21.45 -1.19
CA PRO A 7 18.65 20.20 -0.94
C PRO A 7 19.10 19.07 -1.86
N VAL A 8 19.46 19.39 -3.10
CA VAL A 8 19.87 18.41 -4.11
C VAL A 8 21.22 17.79 -3.76
N ASP A 9 22.21 18.61 -3.40
CA ASP A 9 23.53 18.13 -2.98
C ASP A 9 23.44 17.30 -1.69
N TYR A 10 22.59 17.73 -0.75
CA TYR A 10 22.31 16.99 0.48
C TYR A 10 21.68 15.62 0.17
N PHE A 11 20.67 15.57 -0.71
CA PHE A 11 20.00 14.33 -1.11
C PHE A 11 20.98 13.35 -1.75
N TRP A 12 21.78 13.79 -2.73
CA TRP A 12 22.74 12.90 -3.39
C TRP A 12 23.82 12.39 -2.44
N LYS A 13 24.28 13.23 -1.51
CA LYS A 13 25.33 12.86 -0.55
C LYS A 13 24.83 11.92 0.56
N ASN A 14 23.59 12.08 1.01
CA ASN A 14 23.10 11.42 2.24
C ASN A 14 21.98 10.42 1.99
N GLU A 15 21.15 10.61 0.96
CA GLU A 15 19.93 9.84 0.74
C GLU A 15 19.99 8.90 -0.46
N ALA A 16 20.85 9.16 -1.45
CA ALA A 16 20.95 8.36 -2.68
C ALA A 16 21.30 6.88 -2.47
N ASN A 17 21.90 6.54 -1.33
CA ASN A 17 22.28 5.17 -0.99
C ASN A 17 21.40 4.55 0.12
N LEU A 18 20.38 5.28 0.59
CA LEU A 18 19.46 4.74 1.59
C LEU A 18 18.59 3.66 0.94
N LYS A 19 18.67 2.45 1.49
CA LYS A 19 17.80 1.35 1.08
C LYS A 19 16.39 1.67 1.56
N ILE A 20 15.38 1.65 0.69
CA ILE A 20 13.98 1.92 1.07
C ILE A 20 13.49 1.05 2.24
N GLY A 21 14.05 -0.15 2.37
CA GLY A 21 13.85 -1.06 3.51
C GLY A 21 14.11 -0.44 4.89
N THR A 22 14.95 0.59 5.01
CA THR A 22 15.18 1.27 6.29
C THR A 22 14.01 2.16 6.72
N TYR A 23 13.10 2.48 5.80
CA TYR A 23 11.88 3.25 6.06
C TYR A 23 10.64 2.38 6.28
N LEU A 24 10.75 1.08 5.99
CA LEU A 24 9.69 0.11 6.30
C LEU A 24 9.53 0.04 7.82
N ARG A 25 8.47 0.67 8.32
CA ARG A 25 7.99 0.50 9.70
C ARG A 25 7.30 -0.86 9.85
N ASP A 26 6.90 -1.23 11.08
CA ASP A 26 6.03 -2.39 11.39
C ASP A 26 4.61 -2.32 10.79
N TYR A 27 4.40 -1.55 9.72
CA TYR A 27 3.21 -1.60 8.91
C TYR A 27 3.25 -2.83 8.02
N ARG A 28 2.87 -3.97 8.61
CA ARG A 28 2.57 -5.15 7.81
C ARG A 28 1.35 -4.85 6.95
N PRO A 29 1.47 -4.93 5.61
CA PRO A 29 0.32 -4.74 4.75
C PRO A 29 -0.71 -5.84 5.04
N TYR A 30 -2.00 -5.49 4.92
CA TYR A 30 -3.06 -6.46 5.12
C TYR A 30 -3.13 -7.40 3.93
N MET A 31 -2.78 -8.66 4.17
CA MET A 31 -2.88 -9.73 3.19
C MET A 31 -4.23 -10.42 3.28
N ILE A 32 -4.83 -10.67 2.12
CA ILE A 32 -6.10 -11.39 1.94
C ILE A 32 -5.90 -12.52 0.94
N ARG A 33 -6.66 -13.60 1.09
CA ARG A 33 -6.70 -14.68 0.09
C ARG A 33 -7.53 -14.24 -1.11
N GLU A 34 -7.22 -14.75 -2.29
CA GLU A 34 -8.03 -14.53 -3.50
C GLU A 34 -9.47 -15.03 -3.39
N SER A 35 -9.73 -15.97 -2.48
CA SER A 35 -11.05 -16.52 -2.20
C SER A 35 -11.96 -15.58 -1.40
N ILE A 36 -11.47 -14.42 -0.95
CA ILE A 36 -12.26 -13.48 -0.16
C ILE A 36 -13.43 -12.92 -0.99
N THR A 37 -14.59 -12.76 -0.35
CA THR A 37 -15.78 -12.28 -1.05
C THR A 37 -15.83 -10.75 -1.12
N TYR A 38 -16.58 -10.26 -2.09
CA TYR A 38 -16.75 -8.83 -2.29
C TYR A 38 -17.33 -8.08 -1.06
N PRO A 39 -18.38 -8.57 -0.35
CA PRO A 39 -18.86 -7.95 0.88
C PRO A 39 -17.79 -7.88 1.98
N GLU A 40 -16.98 -8.93 2.13
CA GLU A 40 -15.89 -8.95 3.12
C GLU A 40 -14.84 -7.90 2.81
N ILE A 41 -14.40 -7.79 1.55
CA ILE A 41 -13.46 -6.73 1.12
C ILE A 41 -14.06 -5.35 1.42
N PHE A 42 -15.33 -5.12 1.06
CA PHE A 42 -16.01 -3.85 1.30
C PHE A 42 -15.98 -3.47 2.79
N PHE A 43 -16.35 -4.39 3.69
CA PHE A 43 -16.28 -4.13 5.13
C PHE A 43 -14.85 -3.91 5.63
N MET A 44 -13.88 -4.69 5.15
CA MET A 44 -12.47 -4.53 5.53
C MET A 44 -11.91 -3.16 5.13
N MET A 45 -12.28 -2.65 3.96
CA MET A 45 -11.82 -1.35 3.47
C MET A 45 -12.54 -0.19 4.18
N VAL A 46 -13.87 -0.23 4.26
CA VAL A 46 -14.68 0.86 4.80
C VAL A 46 -14.56 0.98 6.33
N LYS A 47 -14.65 -0.15 7.06
CA LYS A 47 -14.54 -0.12 8.54
C LYS A 47 -13.09 -0.10 9.03
N GLY A 48 -12.18 -0.73 8.29
CA GLY A 48 -10.77 -0.81 8.68
C GLY A 48 -9.93 0.41 8.31
N ASN A 49 -10.50 1.39 7.59
CA ASN A 49 -9.77 2.51 6.97
C ASN A 49 -8.54 2.03 6.16
N ARG A 50 -8.68 0.89 5.47
CA ARG A 50 -7.59 0.25 4.75
C ARG A 50 -7.62 0.69 3.29
N ARG A 51 -6.52 1.30 2.84
CA ARG A 51 -6.39 1.82 1.47
C ARG A 51 -5.88 0.81 0.45
N HIS A 52 -5.16 -0.20 0.91
CA HIS A 52 -4.57 -1.23 0.06
C HIS A 52 -4.64 -2.58 0.78
N LEU A 53 -5.13 -3.60 0.08
CA LEU A 53 -5.08 -5.00 0.51
C LEU A 53 -4.21 -5.77 -0.49
N LEU A 54 -3.23 -6.51 0.01
CA LEU A 54 -2.44 -7.43 -0.80
C LEU A 54 -3.22 -8.72 -0.99
N VAL A 55 -3.38 -9.15 -2.23
CA VAL A 55 -4.01 -10.43 -2.54
C VAL A 55 -2.92 -11.48 -2.71
N VAL A 56 -3.05 -12.57 -1.98
CA VAL A 56 -2.19 -13.74 -2.10
C VAL A 56 -2.99 -14.96 -2.54
N ASP A 57 -2.36 -15.86 -3.28
CA ASP A 57 -2.93 -17.16 -3.63
C ASP A 57 -2.90 -18.13 -2.44
N GLU A 58 -3.21 -19.41 -2.65
CA GLU A 58 -3.15 -20.45 -1.61
C GLU A 58 -1.73 -20.72 -1.10
N SER A 59 -0.72 -20.62 -1.96
CA SER A 59 0.69 -20.83 -1.63
C SER A 59 1.30 -19.65 -0.85
N GLY A 60 0.62 -18.51 -0.82
CA GLY A 60 1.07 -17.28 -0.17
C GLY A 60 1.82 -16.35 -1.11
N GLU A 61 1.89 -16.67 -2.40
CA GLU A 61 2.46 -15.81 -3.42
C GLU A 61 1.56 -14.61 -3.66
N MET A 62 2.17 -13.43 -3.79
CA MET A 62 1.45 -12.19 -4.05
C MET A 62 0.98 -12.15 -5.51
N ILE A 63 -0.33 -12.09 -5.72
CA ILE A 63 -0.93 -12.08 -7.06
C ILE A 63 -1.56 -10.72 -7.43
N GLY A 64 -1.74 -9.81 -6.47
CA GLY A 64 -2.32 -8.51 -6.77
C GLY A 64 -2.49 -7.56 -5.59
N VAL A 65 -3.08 -6.40 -5.87
CA VAL A 65 -3.44 -5.37 -4.88
C VAL A 65 -4.84 -4.89 -5.20
N ILE A 66 -5.69 -4.76 -4.17
CA ILE A 66 -7.01 -4.13 -4.29
C ILE A 66 -7.02 -2.83 -3.50
N ASN A 67 -7.60 -1.78 -4.08
CA ASN A 67 -7.88 -0.49 -3.45
C ASN A 67 -9.40 -0.18 -3.43
N PRO A 68 -9.85 0.77 -2.59
CA PRO A 68 -11.28 1.11 -2.46
C PRO A 68 -11.98 1.54 -3.76
N ASN A 69 -11.26 2.15 -4.71
CA ASN A 69 -11.88 2.65 -5.94
C ASN A 69 -12.36 1.49 -6.83
N GLU A 70 -11.63 0.38 -6.85
CA GLU A 70 -12.01 -0.82 -7.63
C GLU A 70 -13.31 -1.45 -7.10
N ILE A 71 -13.48 -1.43 -5.78
CA ILE A 71 -14.69 -1.90 -5.12
C ILE A 71 -15.84 -0.91 -5.37
N ILE A 72 -15.67 0.37 -5.01
CA ILE A 72 -16.74 1.36 -5.15
C ILE A 72 -17.24 1.49 -6.60
N ASN A 73 -16.32 1.50 -7.57
CA ASN A 73 -16.71 1.62 -8.99
C ASN A 73 -17.55 0.43 -9.46
N LYS A 74 -17.24 -0.79 -8.99
CA LYS A 74 -18.02 -1.99 -9.31
C LYS A 74 -19.41 -1.95 -8.66
N MET A 75 -19.52 -1.42 -7.45
CA MET A 75 -20.82 -1.25 -6.77
C MET A 75 -21.73 -0.25 -7.50
N LEU A 76 -21.15 0.83 -8.02
CA LEU A 76 -21.90 1.91 -8.68
C LEU A 76 -22.21 1.63 -10.16
N ARG A 77 -21.59 0.61 -10.76
CA ARG A 77 -21.75 0.22 -12.16
C ARG A 77 -22.06 -1.28 -12.25
N PRO A 78 -23.30 -1.70 -11.96
CA PRO A 78 -23.71 -3.09 -12.08
C PRO A 78 -23.68 -3.59 -13.52
#